data_AF-A0A968H017-F1
#
_entry.id   AF-A0A968H017-F1
#
_cell.length_a   1.000
_cell.length_b   1.000
_cell.length_c   1.000
_cell.angle_alpha   90.00
_cell.angle_beta   90.00
_cell.angle_gamma   90.00
#
_symmetry.space_group_name_H-M   'P 1'
#
loop_
_entity.id
_entity.type
_entity.pdbx_description
1 polymer ?
#
loop_
_entity_poly.entity_id
_entity_poly.type
_entity_poly.pdbx_seq_one_letter_code
_entity_poly.pdbx_strand_id
1 'polypeptide(L)'
;MTQLAAWSRQEHATNALEMAELPWSKRAAHDLESPGRLRRFLWEAGVGGRERYALLVEAVTATEQGDLISGFRTLDMANLSSSRLARAKRALLQIAPDLEDADLLRLIVQDELGSSPLPGGRRISTVVKHLLETEPSVAIRLAQQAIERPESPGAQRFLQSLAASFAVSDLPYMRDSDLPIFLALLRSRPSLAAAPALWMTSADVQQMIVGTIRPSTRDAEKITRAIVQAGSDPGFVWAANAWPAHVVRAVLDAAEAGRLNPGIRDAATRLAARHPSEVLQWARGRAAPGAGSLEFVADSSTISTAMHFAAVDSWLQWAVDESPKSDRAWGLLFGLALNWRGEAARALLAHSFRRLHDLAARSWLSDRSWSLIDDQVPHIGVFWDWDRCERLRRAVTSKFVEEKWDPAGLVDFAYSSEVDRDLTAAFREVKSGREFLKKR
;
A
#
# COMPACT_ATOMS: atom_id res chain seq x y z
N MET A 1 90.02 8.67 -1.90
CA MET A 1 88.71 8.97 -2.53
C MET A 1 87.94 7.73 -3.00
N THR A 2 88.61 6.62 -3.35
CA THR A 2 87.96 5.39 -3.84
C THR A 2 87.22 4.56 -2.76
N GLN A 3 87.66 4.61 -1.49
CA GLN A 3 87.00 3.89 -0.38
C GLN A 3 85.69 4.54 0.09
N LEU A 4 85.59 5.87 0.11
CA LEU A 4 84.36 6.61 0.44
C LEU A 4 83.23 6.35 -0.59
N ALA A 5 83.58 6.20 -1.87
CA ALA A 5 82.62 5.89 -2.93
C ALA A 5 82.15 4.43 -2.95
N ALA A 6 82.91 3.51 -2.35
CA ALA A 6 82.52 2.11 -2.17
C ALA A 6 81.60 1.95 -0.96
N TRP A 7 81.91 2.64 0.14
CA TRP A 7 81.09 2.63 1.35
C TRP A 7 79.70 3.24 1.12
N SER A 8 79.61 4.40 0.44
CA SER A 8 78.33 5.02 0.06
C SER A 8 77.49 4.14 -0.88
N ARG A 9 78.11 3.37 -1.78
CA ARG A 9 77.37 2.43 -2.66
C ARG A 9 76.83 1.22 -1.91
N GLN A 10 77.58 0.73 -0.92
CA GLN A 10 77.18 -0.40 -0.12
C GLN A 10 76.04 0.01 0.84
N GLU A 11 76.14 1.18 1.46
CA GLU A 11 75.09 1.76 2.31
C GLU A 11 73.79 2.05 1.52
N HIS A 12 73.91 2.56 0.28
CA HIS A 12 72.75 2.72 -0.61
C HIS A 12 72.15 1.37 -1.05
N ALA A 13 72.96 0.32 -1.24
CA ALA A 13 72.46 -1.00 -1.62
C ALA A 13 71.75 -1.71 -0.46
N THR A 14 72.25 -1.57 0.76
CA THR A 14 71.62 -2.11 1.97
C THR A 14 70.31 -1.40 2.27
N ASN A 15 70.29 -0.06 2.23
CA ASN A 15 69.05 0.72 2.35
C ASN A 15 68.03 0.39 1.24
N ALA A 16 68.47 0.08 0.01
CA ALA A 16 67.58 -0.30 -1.08
C ALA A 16 66.94 -1.69 -0.90
N LEU A 17 67.66 -2.63 -0.27
CA LEU A 17 67.15 -3.96 0.06
C LEU A 17 66.18 -3.91 1.24
N GLU A 18 66.51 -3.18 2.31
CA GLU A 18 65.58 -2.95 3.43
C GLU A 18 64.32 -2.20 2.99
N MET A 19 64.47 -1.21 2.11
CA MET A 19 63.35 -0.53 1.45
C MET A 19 62.47 -1.48 0.64
N ALA A 20 63.04 -2.48 -0.04
CA ALA A 20 62.27 -3.39 -0.88
C ALA A 20 61.31 -4.30 -0.08
N GLU A 21 61.64 -4.55 1.19
CA GLU A 21 60.81 -5.33 2.13
C GLU A 21 59.72 -4.50 2.82
N LEU A 22 59.81 -3.17 2.77
CA LEU A 22 58.78 -2.31 3.35
C LEU A 22 57.44 -2.41 2.58
N PRO A 23 56.30 -2.33 3.28
CA PRO A 23 55.00 -2.09 2.66
C PRO A 23 55.07 -0.94 1.65
N TRP A 24 54.32 -1.05 0.55
CA TRP A 24 54.28 -0.04 -0.53
C TRP A 24 54.11 1.39 0.00
N SER A 25 53.31 1.54 1.06
CA SER A 25 52.99 2.81 1.73
C SER A 25 54.22 3.45 2.35
N LYS A 26 55.01 2.67 3.09
CA LYS A 26 56.27 3.09 3.70
C LYS A 26 57.35 3.37 2.67
N ARG A 27 57.41 2.57 1.59
CA ARG A 27 58.26 2.89 0.43
C ARG A 27 57.87 4.22 -0.21
N ALA A 28 56.58 4.46 -0.36
CA ALA A 28 56.05 5.70 -0.93
C ALA A 28 56.29 6.92 -0.03
N ALA A 29 56.15 6.75 1.30
CA ALA A 29 56.49 7.75 2.31
C ALA A 29 57.99 8.07 2.33
N HIS A 30 58.83 7.03 2.26
CA HIS A 30 60.27 7.22 2.15
C HIS A 30 60.66 7.91 0.82
N ASP A 31 60.00 7.59 -0.30
CA ASP A 31 60.21 8.25 -1.60
C ASP A 31 59.75 9.73 -1.61
N LEU A 32 58.85 10.13 -0.68
CA LEU A 32 58.46 11.54 -0.44
C LEU A 32 59.57 12.33 0.24
N GLU A 33 60.26 11.71 1.19
CA GLU A 33 61.36 12.30 1.96
C GLU A 33 62.67 12.30 1.16
N SER A 34 62.93 11.25 0.37
CA SER A 34 64.13 11.07 -0.46
C SER A 34 63.78 10.62 -1.90
N PRO A 35 64.17 11.34 -2.97
CA PRO A 35 63.74 11.02 -4.34
C PRO A 35 64.24 9.66 -4.87
N GLY A 36 63.32 8.71 -5.11
CA GLY A 36 63.60 7.37 -5.66
C GLY A 36 63.02 7.08 -7.05
N ARG A 37 63.20 5.84 -7.55
CA ARG A 37 62.73 5.37 -8.87
C ARG A 37 61.20 5.19 -8.93
N LEU A 38 60.54 4.92 -7.79
CA LEU A 38 59.08 4.78 -7.71
C LEU A 38 58.40 6.13 -8.01
N ARG A 39 59.01 7.22 -7.53
CA ARG A 39 58.59 8.61 -7.83
C ARG A 39 58.49 8.91 -9.33
N ARG A 40 59.36 8.36 -10.18
CA ARG A 40 59.36 8.60 -11.64
C ARG A 40 58.21 7.88 -12.34
N PHE A 41 58.01 6.60 -12.01
CA PHE A 41 56.87 5.82 -12.49
C PHE A 41 55.52 6.42 -12.04
N LEU A 42 55.46 6.93 -10.81
CA LEU A 42 54.26 7.55 -10.26
C LEU A 42 54.06 9.00 -10.74
N TRP A 43 55.12 9.72 -11.12
CA TRP A 43 55.02 11.00 -11.85
C TRP A 43 54.48 10.79 -13.27
N GLU A 44 54.92 9.71 -13.92
CA GLU A 44 54.47 9.31 -15.26
C GLU A 44 53.03 8.77 -15.23
N ALA A 45 52.61 8.14 -14.12
CA ALA A 45 51.26 7.62 -13.94
C ALA A 45 50.26 8.59 -13.26
N GLY A 46 50.73 9.67 -12.61
CA GLY A 46 49.96 10.48 -11.66
C GLY A 46 49.98 11.99 -11.94
N VAL A 47 48.83 12.50 -12.37
CA VAL A 47 48.57 13.91 -12.69
C VAL A 47 48.68 14.80 -11.43
N GLY A 48 49.68 15.69 -11.38
CA GLY A 48 49.66 16.91 -10.54
C GLY A 48 50.77 17.15 -9.49
N GLY A 49 51.92 16.46 -9.54
CA GLY A 49 53.11 16.83 -8.74
C GLY A 49 53.18 16.29 -7.30
N ARG A 50 54.20 16.75 -6.52
CA ARG A 50 54.60 16.21 -5.20
C ARG A 50 53.49 16.30 -4.14
N GLU A 51 52.66 17.35 -4.18
CA GLU A 51 51.60 17.61 -3.20
C GLU A 51 50.49 16.55 -3.24
N ARG A 52 50.04 16.15 -4.44
CA ARG A 52 49.02 15.09 -4.58
C ARG A 52 49.52 13.72 -4.17
N TYR A 53 50.83 13.48 -4.31
CA TYR A 53 51.46 12.26 -3.84
C TYR A 53 51.55 12.21 -2.31
N ALA A 54 51.81 13.34 -1.66
CA ALA A 54 51.78 13.45 -0.20
C ALA A 54 50.39 13.08 0.36
N LEU A 55 49.32 13.59 -0.24
CA LEU A 55 47.94 13.25 0.14
C LEU A 55 47.62 11.76 -0.05
N LEU A 56 48.12 11.12 -1.10
CA LEU A 56 47.93 9.66 -1.29
C LEU A 56 48.64 8.85 -0.21
N VAL A 57 49.86 9.23 0.17
CA VAL A 57 50.62 8.54 1.21
C VAL A 57 49.99 8.76 2.58
N GLU A 58 49.59 10.00 2.88
CA GLU A 58 48.86 10.33 4.11
C GLU A 58 47.55 9.54 4.19
N ALA A 59 46.80 9.43 3.08
CA ALA A 59 45.58 8.65 3.03
C ALA A 59 45.80 7.16 3.32
N VAL A 60 46.83 6.57 2.74
CA VAL A 60 47.22 5.17 2.98
C VAL A 60 47.69 4.98 4.42
N THR A 61 48.47 5.93 4.94
CA THR A 61 49.01 5.86 6.31
C THR A 61 47.90 5.93 7.35
N ALA A 62 46.94 6.85 7.18
CA ALA A 62 45.74 6.93 8.02
C ALA A 62 44.94 5.62 7.97
N THR A 63 44.81 5.03 6.79
CA THR A 63 44.10 3.74 6.60
C THR A 63 44.82 2.58 7.32
N GLU A 64 46.14 2.48 7.22
CA GLU A 64 46.94 1.46 7.92
C GLU A 64 46.91 1.61 9.44
N GLN A 65 46.65 2.83 9.94
CA GLN A 65 46.45 3.13 11.36
C GLN A 65 45.01 2.86 11.83
N GLY A 66 44.13 2.36 10.95
CA GLY A 66 42.72 2.10 11.25
C GLY A 66 41.79 3.29 11.07
N ASP A 67 42.27 4.45 10.62
CA ASP A 67 41.46 5.63 10.35
C ASP A 67 41.16 5.79 8.84
N LEU A 68 40.31 4.88 8.34
CA LEU A 68 39.91 4.87 6.94
C LEU A 68 39.13 6.14 6.52
N ILE A 69 38.41 6.77 7.45
CA ILE A 69 37.61 7.98 7.18
C ILE A 69 38.53 9.16 6.90
N SER A 70 39.56 9.37 7.74
CA SER A 70 40.58 10.37 7.46
C SER A 70 41.28 10.07 6.15
N GLY A 71 41.61 8.80 5.88
CA GLY A 71 42.18 8.38 4.61
C GLY A 71 41.34 8.82 3.39
N PHE A 72 40.02 8.63 3.45
CA PHE A 72 39.11 9.01 2.37
C PHE A 72 38.98 10.53 2.20
N ARG A 73 38.91 11.28 3.30
CA ARG A 73 38.88 12.76 3.25
C ARG A 73 40.15 13.34 2.64
N THR A 74 41.31 12.77 2.99
CA THR A 74 42.59 13.17 2.40
C THR A 74 42.62 12.90 0.88
N LEU A 75 42.00 11.81 0.41
CA LEU A 75 41.85 11.55 -1.03
C LEU A 75 40.93 12.57 -1.72
N ASP A 76 39.85 13.01 -1.08
CA ASP A 76 38.95 14.02 -1.65
C ASP A 76 39.66 15.38 -1.81
N MET A 77 40.57 15.71 -0.89
CA MET A 77 41.43 16.88 -0.99
C MET A 77 42.44 16.81 -2.15
N ALA A 78 42.75 15.61 -2.66
CA ALA A 78 43.72 15.42 -3.75
C ALA A 78 43.20 15.88 -5.12
N ASN A 79 41.94 16.34 -5.20
CA ASN A 79 41.30 16.90 -6.40
C ASN A 79 41.42 15.96 -7.62
N LEU A 80 41.21 14.67 -7.37
CA LEU A 80 41.22 13.61 -8.39
C LEU A 80 39.92 13.65 -9.18
N SER A 81 39.98 13.32 -10.48
CA SER A 81 38.77 13.03 -11.27
C SER A 81 37.96 11.91 -10.59
N SER A 82 36.63 11.94 -10.66
CA SER A 82 35.75 10.98 -9.97
C SER A 82 36.11 9.51 -10.21
N SER A 83 36.55 9.15 -11.42
CA SER A 83 36.98 7.78 -11.75
C SER A 83 38.26 7.35 -11.02
N ARG A 84 39.23 8.26 -10.89
CA ARG A 84 40.49 8.03 -10.17
C ARG A 84 40.29 8.04 -8.66
N LEU A 85 39.45 8.95 -8.17
CA LEU A 85 39.07 8.98 -6.76
C LEU A 85 38.41 7.66 -6.34
N ALA A 86 37.44 7.17 -7.13
CA ALA A 86 36.81 5.88 -6.87
C ALA A 86 37.81 4.71 -6.91
N ARG A 87 38.79 4.73 -7.81
CA ARG A 87 39.88 3.73 -7.83
C ARG A 87 40.78 3.82 -6.61
N ALA A 88 41.13 5.03 -6.16
CA ALA A 88 41.96 5.24 -4.98
C ALA A 88 41.24 4.80 -3.70
N LYS A 89 39.97 5.20 -3.51
CA LYS A 89 39.13 4.75 -2.39
C LYS A 89 38.97 3.23 -2.38
N ARG A 90 38.82 2.59 -3.55
CA ARG A 90 38.80 1.12 -3.68
C ARG A 90 40.13 0.46 -3.29
N ALA A 91 41.26 1.06 -3.63
CA ALA A 91 42.57 0.54 -3.23
C ALA A 91 42.77 0.63 -1.72
N LEU A 92 42.35 1.74 -1.09
CA LEU A 92 42.37 1.89 0.37
C LEU A 92 41.51 0.83 1.08
N LEU A 93 40.34 0.49 0.52
CA LEU A 93 39.51 -0.59 1.06
C LEU A 93 40.17 -1.98 0.99
N GLN A 94 41.05 -2.23 0.01
CA GLN A 94 41.72 -3.52 -0.13
C GLN A 94 42.83 -3.72 0.89
N ILE A 95 43.44 -2.63 1.37
CA ILE A 95 44.49 -2.67 2.39
C ILE A 95 43.93 -2.64 3.82
N ALA A 96 42.62 -2.46 3.99
CA ALA A 96 41.91 -2.56 5.27
C ALA A 96 40.94 -3.77 5.27
N PRO A 97 41.45 -5.02 5.23
CA PRO A 97 40.60 -6.22 5.15
C PRO A 97 39.73 -6.42 6.40
N ASP A 98 40.20 -5.96 7.56
CA ASP A 98 39.56 -6.14 8.86
C ASP A 98 38.60 -5.00 9.22
N LEU A 99 38.12 -4.26 8.22
CA LEU A 99 37.22 -3.14 8.46
C LEU A 99 35.89 -3.64 9.06
N GLU A 100 35.58 -3.14 10.26
CA GLU A 100 34.32 -3.42 10.94
C GLU A 100 33.13 -2.96 10.09
N ASP A 101 32.04 -3.71 10.17
CA ASP A 101 30.81 -3.42 9.43
C ASP A 101 30.26 -2.02 9.76
N ALA A 102 30.44 -1.56 11.01
CA ALA A 102 30.06 -0.22 11.46
C ALA A 102 30.77 0.90 10.68
N ASP A 103 32.09 0.80 10.52
CA ASP A 103 32.88 1.82 9.81
C ASP A 103 32.62 1.79 8.31
N LEU A 104 32.46 0.59 7.75
CA LEU A 104 32.06 0.44 6.35
C LEU A 104 30.73 1.15 6.08
N LEU A 105 29.71 0.92 6.92
CA LEU A 105 28.41 1.55 6.78
C LEU A 105 28.45 3.05 7.07
N ARG A 106 29.31 3.52 7.98
CA ARG A 106 29.53 4.96 8.20
C ARG A 106 30.05 5.65 6.95
N LEU A 107 31.02 5.05 6.25
CA LEU A 107 31.51 5.55 4.97
C LEU A 107 30.42 5.57 3.89
N ILE A 108 29.53 4.57 3.88
CA ILE A 108 28.37 4.57 2.98
C ILE A 108 27.43 5.72 3.32
N VAL A 109 27.02 5.89 4.58
CA VAL A 109 26.08 6.95 4.99
C VAL A 109 26.64 8.34 4.66
N GLN A 110 27.96 8.52 4.79
CA GLN A 110 28.66 9.76 4.45
C GLN A 110 28.84 9.98 2.94
N ASP A 111 28.38 9.04 2.09
CA ASP A 111 28.56 8.98 0.63
C ASP A 111 30.01 8.96 0.16
N GLU A 112 30.93 8.67 1.07
CA GLU A 112 32.36 8.70 0.79
C GLU A 112 32.76 7.62 -0.24
N LEU A 113 32.05 6.50 -0.26
CA LEU A 113 32.27 5.41 -1.21
C LEU A 113 31.69 5.67 -2.60
N GLY A 114 30.76 6.62 -2.74
CA GLY A 114 29.97 6.81 -3.96
C GLY A 114 29.37 5.49 -4.48
N SER A 115 29.52 5.22 -5.77
CA SER A 115 29.03 3.98 -6.42
C SER A 115 29.97 2.78 -6.28
N SER A 116 31.03 2.87 -5.47
CA SER A 116 32.05 1.81 -5.39
C SER A 116 31.48 0.54 -4.76
N PRO A 117 31.81 -0.66 -5.30
CA PRO A 117 31.42 -1.92 -4.69
C PRO A 117 32.13 -2.11 -3.35
N LEU A 118 31.47 -2.81 -2.41
CA LEU A 118 32.05 -3.10 -1.11
C LEU A 118 33.21 -4.12 -1.21
N PRO A 119 34.12 -4.13 -0.22
CA PRO A 119 35.23 -5.08 -0.17
C PRO A 119 34.72 -6.52 -0.17
N GLY A 120 35.42 -7.40 -0.89
CA GLY A 120 35.08 -8.83 -0.96
C GLY A 120 33.75 -9.15 -1.67
N GLY A 121 33.18 -8.20 -2.41
CA GLY A 121 31.88 -8.41 -3.07
C GLY A 121 30.70 -8.48 -2.09
N ARG A 122 30.89 -8.05 -0.84
CA ARG A 122 29.82 -7.97 0.17
C ARG A 122 28.68 -7.08 -0.35
N ARG A 123 27.44 -7.39 0.05
CA ARG A 123 26.26 -6.55 -0.23
C ARG A 123 25.95 -5.69 0.98
N ILE A 124 25.51 -4.45 0.76
CA ILE A 124 25.12 -3.53 1.84
C ILE A 124 24.06 -4.18 2.75
N SER A 125 23.10 -4.90 2.16
CA SER A 125 22.07 -5.61 2.93
C SER A 125 22.63 -6.69 3.87
N THR A 126 23.69 -7.40 3.47
CA THR A 126 24.33 -8.42 4.32
C THR A 126 25.02 -7.77 5.51
N VAL A 127 25.76 -6.68 5.27
CA VAL A 127 26.49 -5.91 6.29
C VAL A 127 25.51 -5.25 7.27
N VAL A 128 24.43 -4.62 6.76
CA VAL A 128 23.38 -4.02 7.60
C VAL A 128 22.68 -5.07 8.47
N LYS A 129 22.35 -6.23 7.89
CA LYS A 129 21.74 -7.32 8.65
C LYS A 129 22.67 -7.82 9.77
N HIS A 130 23.95 -8.03 9.46
CA HIS A 130 24.92 -8.45 10.46
C HIS A 130 25.05 -7.41 11.59
N LEU A 131 25.17 -6.12 11.24
CA LEU A 131 25.26 -5.04 12.24
C LEU A 131 24.00 -4.95 13.13
N LEU A 132 22.81 -5.18 12.58
CA LEU A 132 21.58 -5.23 13.38
C LEU A 132 21.57 -6.39 14.38
N GLU A 133 22.16 -7.53 14.01
CA GLU A 133 22.24 -8.73 14.86
C GLU A 133 23.32 -8.61 15.94
N THR A 134 24.45 -7.98 15.63
CA THR A 134 25.59 -7.86 16.56
C THR A 134 25.56 -6.58 17.39
N GLU A 135 25.21 -5.45 16.78
CA GLU A 135 25.36 -4.11 17.37
C GLU A 135 24.18 -3.17 17.02
N PRO A 136 22.94 -3.48 17.45
CA PRO A 136 21.74 -2.73 17.07
C PRO A 136 21.80 -1.24 17.43
N SER A 137 22.48 -0.88 18.52
CA SER A 137 22.64 0.52 18.92
C SER A 137 23.47 1.34 17.92
N VAL A 138 24.45 0.71 17.26
CA VAL A 138 25.27 1.36 16.22
C VAL A 138 24.44 1.55 14.96
N ALA A 139 23.66 0.54 14.57
CA ALA A 139 22.76 0.62 13.42
C ALA A 139 21.72 1.75 13.58
N ILE A 140 21.15 1.93 14.78
CA ILE A 140 20.23 3.02 15.11
C ILE A 140 20.91 4.39 14.96
N ARG A 141 22.12 4.57 15.51
CA ARG A 141 22.87 5.83 15.37
C ARG A 141 23.19 6.14 13.90
N LEU A 142 23.58 5.13 13.11
CA LEU A 142 23.82 5.30 11.68
C LEU A 142 22.54 5.65 10.91
N ALA A 143 21.38 5.11 11.31
CA ALA A 143 20.10 5.48 10.73
C ALA A 143 19.74 6.94 11.02
N GLN A 144 19.96 7.42 12.24
CA GLN A 144 19.76 8.84 12.59
C GLN A 144 20.65 9.75 11.73
N GLN A 145 21.94 9.42 11.60
CA GLN A 145 22.86 10.14 10.71
C GLN A 145 22.43 10.12 9.24
N ALA A 146 21.86 9.00 8.78
CA ALA A 146 21.35 8.87 7.42
C ALA A 146 20.10 9.75 7.19
N ILE A 147 19.24 9.89 8.20
CA ILE A 147 18.01 10.71 8.15
C ILE A 147 18.35 12.19 8.06
N GLU A 148 19.41 12.64 8.74
CA GLU A 148 19.93 14.01 8.68
C GLU A 148 20.49 14.37 7.29
N ARG A 149 20.69 13.36 6.42
CA ARG A 149 21.32 13.51 5.10
C ARG A 149 20.46 12.94 3.97
N PRO A 150 19.22 13.45 3.76
CA PRO A 150 18.29 12.86 2.80
C PRO A 150 18.79 12.91 1.35
N GLU A 151 19.68 13.85 1.02
CA GLU A 151 20.26 14.02 -0.31
C GLU A 151 21.42 13.05 -0.61
N SER A 152 21.97 12.38 0.41
CA SER A 152 23.10 11.45 0.24
C SER A 152 22.62 10.13 -0.40
N PRO A 153 23.11 9.77 -1.61
CA PRO A 153 22.78 8.49 -2.23
C PRO A 153 23.22 7.30 -1.37
N GLY A 154 24.32 7.44 -0.66
CA GLY A 154 24.79 6.47 0.32
C GLY A 154 23.85 6.30 1.52
N ALA A 155 23.37 7.40 2.11
CA ALA A 155 22.37 7.36 3.19
C ALA A 155 21.06 6.70 2.74
N GLN A 156 20.57 7.02 1.53
CA GLN A 156 19.38 6.39 0.97
C GLN A 156 19.57 4.88 0.77
N ARG A 157 20.71 4.44 0.22
CA ARG A 157 21.05 3.02 0.05
C ARG A 157 21.14 2.28 1.39
N PHE A 158 21.70 2.92 2.40
CA PHE A 158 21.75 2.39 3.76
C PHE A 158 20.32 2.21 4.31
N LEU A 159 19.49 3.25 4.31
CA LEU A 159 18.11 3.19 4.80
C LEU A 159 17.26 2.17 4.04
N GLN A 160 17.48 2.02 2.73
CA GLN A 160 16.79 1.01 1.92
C GLN A 160 17.22 -0.41 2.29
N SER A 161 18.51 -0.62 2.53
CA SER A 161 19.04 -1.91 3.00
C SER A 161 18.58 -2.24 4.43
N LEU A 162 18.49 -1.21 5.27
CA LEU A 162 17.96 -1.30 6.62
C LEU A 162 16.48 -1.68 6.61
N ALA A 163 15.67 -0.99 5.80
CA ALA A 163 14.24 -1.29 5.64
C ALA A 163 13.98 -2.69 5.03
N ALA A 164 14.91 -3.21 4.23
CA ALA A 164 14.85 -4.58 3.72
C ALA A 164 15.13 -5.64 4.81
N SER A 165 15.83 -5.27 5.88
CA SER A 165 16.24 -6.17 6.96
C SER A 165 15.17 -6.35 8.04
N PHE A 166 14.24 -5.41 8.16
CA PHE A 166 13.12 -5.51 9.11
C PHE A 166 11.97 -6.36 8.58
N ALA A 167 11.43 -7.20 9.45
CA ALA A 167 10.16 -7.86 9.24
C ALA A 167 9.00 -6.95 9.70
N VAL A 168 7.80 -7.24 9.19
CA VAL A 168 6.58 -6.52 9.58
C VAL A 168 6.31 -6.61 11.09
N SER A 169 6.70 -7.71 11.73
CA SER A 169 6.56 -7.94 13.17
C SER A 169 7.36 -6.97 14.03
N ASP A 170 8.44 -6.39 13.50
CA ASP A 170 9.39 -5.61 14.30
C ASP A 170 8.98 -4.13 14.38
N LEU A 171 8.10 -3.71 13.46
CA LEU A 171 7.73 -2.31 13.26
C LEU A 171 6.94 -1.68 14.40
N PRO A 172 6.01 -2.38 15.11
CA PRO A 172 5.29 -1.77 16.23
C PRO A 172 6.23 -1.28 17.34
N TYR A 173 7.27 -2.05 17.67
CA TYR A 173 8.27 -1.67 18.66
C TYR A 173 9.08 -0.44 18.20
N MET A 174 9.55 -0.45 16.95
CA MET A 174 10.33 0.66 16.40
C MET A 174 9.55 1.98 16.37
N ARG A 175 8.27 1.92 16.01
CA ARG A 175 7.37 3.08 16.00
C ARG A 175 7.32 3.76 17.36
N ASP A 176 7.24 2.96 18.43
CA ASP A 176 7.09 3.46 19.79
C ASP A 176 8.43 3.93 20.38
N SER A 177 9.56 3.38 19.92
CA SER A 177 10.89 3.74 20.41
C SER A 177 11.56 4.89 19.64
N ASP A 178 11.44 4.93 18.30
CA ASP A 178 12.12 5.90 17.43
C ASP A 178 11.30 6.15 16.15
N LEU A 179 10.30 7.04 16.28
CA LEU A 179 9.40 7.41 15.19
C LEU A 179 10.12 7.97 13.95
N PRO A 180 11.14 8.86 14.05
CA PRO A 180 11.89 9.33 12.89
C PRO A 180 12.51 8.19 12.07
N ILE A 181 13.14 7.20 12.71
CA ILE A 181 13.68 6.04 12.01
C ILE A 181 12.57 5.24 11.35
N PHE A 182 11.48 4.96 12.06
CA PHE A 182 10.35 4.23 11.51
C PHE A 182 9.79 4.90 10.23
N LEU A 183 9.60 6.22 10.24
CA LEU A 183 9.13 6.96 9.06
C LEU A 183 10.15 6.93 7.92
N ALA A 184 11.45 7.00 8.22
CA ALA A 184 12.50 6.87 7.21
C ALA A 184 12.49 5.48 6.54
N LEU A 185 12.34 4.41 7.33
CA LEU A 185 12.22 3.05 6.81
C LEU A 185 10.97 2.90 5.93
N LEU A 186 9.84 3.47 6.36
CA LEU A 186 8.60 3.44 5.58
C LEU A 186 8.74 4.19 4.25
N ARG A 187 9.44 5.33 4.23
CA ARG A 187 9.75 6.07 3.01
C ARG A 187 10.59 5.24 2.05
N SER A 188 11.57 4.50 2.57
CA SER A 188 12.44 3.63 1.77
C SER A 188 11.75 2.34 1.29
N ARG A 189 10.79 1.82 2.08
CA ARG A 189 10.03 0.60 1.77
C ARG A 189 8.54 0.76 2.15
N PRO A 190 7.72 1.36 1.27
CA PRO A 190 6.30 1.58 1.55
C PRO A 190 5.49 0.31 1.82
N SER A 191 5.91 -0.85 1.30
CA SER A 191 5.27 -2.15 1.60
C SER A 191 5.21 -2.49 3.09
N LEU A 192 6.02 -1.87 3.93
CA LEU A 192 5.94 -2.04 5.39
C LEU A 192 4.58 -1.57 5.94
N ALA A 193 3.93 -0.58 5.32
CA ALA A 193 2.58 -0.12 5.69
C ALA A 193 1.45 -1.10 5.30
N ALA A 194 1.76 -2.24 4.68
CA ALA A 194 0.78 -3.31 4.46
C ALA A 194 0.43 -4.10 5.73
N ALA A 195 0.97 -3.71 6.88
CA ALA A 195 0.71 -4.32 8.17
C ALA A 195 -0.47 -3.64 8.90
N PRO A 196 -1.59 -4.34 9.18
CA PRO A 196 -2.73 -3.73 9.87
C PRO A 196 -2.36 -3.13 11.24
N ALA A 197 -1.44 -3.75 11.99
CA ALA A 197 -1.00 -3.30 13.31
C ALA A 197 -0.38 -1.89 13.31
N LEU A 198 0.13 -1.41 12.17
CA LEU A 198 0.68 -0.05 12.05
C LEU A 198 -0.39 1.03 12.00
N TRP A 199 -1.61 0.64 11.65
CA TRP A 199 -2.75 1.53 11.54
C TRP A 199 -3.61 1.54 12.81
N MET A 200 -3.30 0.68 13.78
CA MET A 200 -3.94 0.64 15.11
C MET A 200 -3.19 1.55 16.09
N THR A 201 -3.02 2.83 15.74
CA THR A 201 -2.23 3.81 16.50
C THR A 201 -3.01 5.10 16.73
N SER A 202 -2.42 6.09 17.41
CA SER A 202 -3.04 7.40 17.54
C SER A 202 -3.20 8.08 16.17
N ALA A 203 -4.22 8.93 16.03
CA ALA A 203 -4.49 9.64 14.78
C ALA A 203 -3.28 10.46 14.29
N ASP A 204 -2.53 11.09 15.22
CA ASP A 204 -1.34 11.87 14.88
C ASP A 204 -0.24 11.01 14.22
N VAL A 205 -0.02 9.80 14.74
CA VAL A 205 0.96 8.87 14.15
C VAL A 205 0.48 8.37 12.79
N GLN A 206 -0.82 8.09 12.64
CA GLN A 206 -1.39 7.71 11.35
C GLN A 206 -1.23 8.83 10.31
N GLN A 207 -1.40 10.10 10.70
CA GLN A 207 -1.17 11.24 9.81
C GLN A 207 0.29 11.34 9.36
N MET A 208 1.25 11.08 10.26
CA MET A 208 2.67 11.06 9.91
C MET A 208 3.05 9.90 8.97
N ILE A 209 2.48 8.71 9.19
CA ILE A 209 2.60 7.55 8.29
C ILE A 209 2.08 7.92 6.89
N VAL A 210 0.88 8.48 6.85
CA VAL A 210 0.21 8.95 5.64
C VAL A 210 1.08 9.97 4.88
N GLY A 211 1.63 10.98 5.57
CA GLY A 211 2.49 12.00 4.96
C GLY A 211 3.81 11.45 4.41
N THR A 212 4.18 10.24 4.81
CA THR A 212 5.42 9.57 4.39
C THR A 212 5.24 8.71 3.14
N ILE A 213 4.05 8.13 2.93
CA ILE A 213 3.78 7.22 1.82
C ILE A 213 3.44 8.01 0.56
N ARG A 214 4.12 7.71 -0.55
CA ARG A 214 3.82 8.33 -1.85
C ARG A 214 2.58 7.70 -2.49
N PRO A 215 1.65 8.49 -3.07
CA PRO A 215 0.50 7.96 -3.81
C PRO A 215 0.87 7.06 -5.00
N SER A 216 2.07 7.21 -5.58
CA SER A 216 2.51 6.39 -6.73
C SER A 216 3.10 5.02 -6.35
N THR A 217 2.96 4.58 -5.09
CA THR A 217 3.51 3.30 -4.65
C THR A 217 2.83 2.11 -5.34
N ARG A 218 3.64 1.10 -5.71
CA ARG A 218 3.15 -0.17 -6.27
C ARG A 218 2.42 -1.04 -5.24
N ASP A 219 2.57 -0.72 -3.96
CA ASP A 219 1.96 -1.46 -2.85
C ASP A 219 0.59 -0.89 -2.41
N ALA A 220 0.01 0.05 -3.17
CA ALA A 220 -1.22 0.77 -2.82
C ALA A 220 -2.38 -0.16 -2.42
N GLU A 221 -2.56 -1.27 -3.15
CA GLU A 221 -3.61 -2.26 -2.85
C GLU A 221 -3.40 -2.96 -1.50
N LYS A 222 -2.16 -3.35 -1.18
CA LYS A 222 -1.84 -4.04 0.08
C LYS A 222 -1.97 -3.10 1.28
N ILE A 223 -1.48 -1.87 1.12
CA ILE A 223 -1.57 -0.82 2.13
C ILE A 223 -3.04 -0.48 2.42
N THR A 224 -3.84 -0.30 1.36
CA THR A 224 -5.27 -0.02 1.50
C THR A 224 -6.01 -1.13 2.24
N ARG A 225 -5.72 -2.40 1.93
CA ARG A 225 -6.31 -3.53 2.66
C ARG A 225 -5.94 -3.50 4.15
N ALA A 226 -4.70 -3.16 4.48
CA ALA A 226 -4.25 -3.03 5.86
C ALA A 226 -4.98 -1.91 6.61
N ILE A 227 -5.17 -0.75 5.95
CA ILE A 227 -5.93 0.39 6.50
C ILE A 227 -7.38 0.00 6.80
N VAL A 228 -8.06 -0.62 5.83
CA VAL A 228 -9.46 -1.05 5.98
C VAL A 228 -9.60 -2.11 7.07
N GLN A 229 -8.69 -3.08 7.10
CA GLN A 229 -8.68 -4.13 8.13
C GLN A 229 -8.47 -3.57 9.54
N ALA A 230 -7.60 -2.55 9.68
CA ALA A 230 -7.36 -1.91 10.96
C ALA A 230 -8.51 -0.98 11.40
N GLY A 231 -9.38 -0.54 10.47
CA GLY A 231 -10.42 0.44 10.75
C GLY A 231 -9.87 1.83 11.10
N SER A 232 -8.70 2.19 10.54
CA SER A 232 -8.06 3.48 10.76
C SER A 232 -8.82 4.58 10.00
N ASP A 233 -9.52 5.47 10.71
CA ASP A 233 -10.28 6.56 10.07
C ASP A 233 -9.36 7.58 9.36
N PRO A 234 -8.29 8.13 9.98
CA PRO A 234 -7.32 8.98 9.28
C PRO A 234 -6.67 8.31 8.06
N GLY A 235 -6.24 7.05 8.21
CA GLY A 235 -5.66 6.28 7.12
C GLY A 235 -6.67 6.03 6.00
N PHE A 236 -7.94 5.74 6.35
CA PHE A 236 -9.02 5.53 5.42
C PHE A 236 -9.31 6.79 4.60
N VAL A 237 -9.46 7.95 5.25
CA VAL A 237 -9.71 9.23 4.57
C VAL A 237 -8.59 9.55 3.59
N TRP A 238 -7.34 9.38 4.00
CA TRP A 238 -6.21 9.60 3.09
C TRP A 238 -6.19 8.61 1.92
N ALA A 239 -6.33 7.32 2.19
CA ALA A 239 -6.35 6.30 1.15
C ALA A 239 -7.52 6.49 0.19
N ALA A 240 -8.67 6.96 0.67
CA ALA A 240 -9.83 7.26 -0.16
C ALA A 240 -9.57 8.40 -1.15
N ASN A 241 -8.74 9.38 -0.75
CA ASN A 241 -8.32 10.47 -1.63
C ASN A 241 -7.21 10.06 -2.59
N ALA A 242 -6.24 9.25 -2.13
CA ALA A 242 -5.10 8.83 -2.94
C ALA A 242 -5.46 7.69 -3.92
N TRP A 243 -6.27 6.73 -3.47
CA TRP A 243 -6.51 5.43 -4.11
C TRP A 243 -7.97 4.97 -4.00
N PRO A 244 -8.96 5.78 -4.42
CA PRO A 244 -10.38 5.49 -4.21
C PRO A 244 -10.79 4.09 -4.70
N ALA A 245 -10.30 3.67 -5.88
CA ALA A 245 -10.57 2.35 -6.45
C ALA A 245 -10.11 1.19 -5.57
N HIS A 246 -8.89 1.27 -5.03
CA HIS A 246 -8.36 0.23 -4.14
C HIS A 246 -9.14 0.20 -2.81
N VAL A 247 -9.58 1.35 -2.31
CA VAL A 247 -10.33 1.43 -1.04
C VAL A 247 -11.72 0.82 -1.20
N VAL A 248 -12.44 1.16 -2.28
CA VAL A 248 -13.76 0.58 -2.55
C VAL A 248 -13.71 -0.94 -2.62
N ARG A 249 -12.72 -1.50 -3.33
CA ARG A 249 -12.55 -2.97 -3.42
C ARG A 249 -12.21 -3.60 -2.07
N ALA A 250 -11.28 -3.01 -1.31
CA ALA A 250 -10.90 -3.53 -0.01
C ALA A 250 -12.07 -3.48 1.00
N VAL A 251 -12.89 -2.44 0.94
CA VAL A 251 -14.12 -2.32 1.74
C VAL A 251 -15.13 -3.39 1.37
N LEU A 252 -15.37 -3.62 0.07
CA LEU A 252 -16.30 -4.65 -0.40
C LEU A 252 -15.82 -6.05 0.01
N ASP A 253 -14.52 -6.34 -0.14
CA ASP A 253 -13.93 -7.60 0.32
C ASP A 253 -14.05 -7.78 1.85
N ALA A 254 -13.91 -6.68 2.62
CA ALA A 254 -14.11 -6.71 4.07
C ALA A 254 -15.58 -6.90 4.46
N ALA A 255 -16.52 -6.27 3.75
CA ALA A 255 -17.96 -6.43 3.94
C ALA A 255 -18.41 -7.86 3.63
N GLU A 256 -17.95 -8.42 2.51
CA GLU A 256 -18.17 -9.81 2.11
C GLU A 256 -17.74 -10.78 3.22
N ALA A 257 -16.57 -10.54 3.78
CA ALA A 257 -16.02 -11.38 4.84
C ALA A 257 -16.63 -11.11 6.22
N GLY A 258 -17.62 -10.22 6.35
CA GLY A 258 -18.20 -9.82 7.64
C GLY A 258 -17.21 -9.14 8.59
N ARG A 259 -16.13 -8.54 8.06
CA ARG A 259 -15.00 -7.96 8.80
C ARG A 259 -14.87 -6.44 8.63
N LEU A 260 -15.86 -5.79 8.00
CA LEU A 260 -15.85 -4.33 7.85
C LEU A 260 -15.98 -3.66 9.23
N ASN A 261 -14.99 -2.83 9.59
CA ASN A 261 -15.00 -2.13 10.87
C ASN A 261 -16.14 -1.08 10.90
N PRO A 262 -17.01 -1.08 11.94
CA PRO A 262 -18.12 -0.13 12.07
C PRO A 262 -17.68 1.33 12.04
N GLY A 263 -16.49 1.66 12.57
CA GLY A 263 -15.96 3.02 12.65
C GLY A 263 -15.72 3.69 11.29
N ILE A 264 -15.45 2.90 10.24
CA ILE A 264 -15.26 3.42 8.88
C ILE A 264 -16.47 3.17 7.96
N ARG A 265 -17.50 2.45 8.43
CA ARG A 265 -18.62 1.99 7.58
C ARG A 265 -19.31 3.13 6.86
N ASP A 266 -19.66 4.21 7.57
CA ASP A 266 -20.35 5.36 6.98
C ASP A 266 -19.50 6.08 5.92
N ALA A 267 -18.21 6.26 6.19
CA ALA A 267 -17.27 6.86 5.24
C ALA A 267 -17.09 5.97 4.01
N ALA A 268 -17.02 4.66 4.22
CA ALA A 268 -16.92 3.64 3.19
C ALA A 268 -18.16 3.58 2.30
N THR A 269 -19.36 3.62 2.88
CA THR A 269 -20.63 3.68 2.12
C THR A 269 -20.70 4.93 1.25
N ARG A 270 -20.35 6.11 1.79
CA ARG A 270 -20.30 7.36 1.01
C ARG A 270 -19.26 7.32 -0.10
N LEU A 271 -18.11 6.69 0.13
CA LEU A 271 -17.09 6.53 -0.88
C LEU A 271 -17.59 5.63 -2.01
N ALA A 272 -18.11 4.45 -1.69
CA ALA A 272 -18.66 3.51 -2.68
C ALA A 272 -19.78 4.15 -3.52
N ALA A 273 -20.65 4.96 -2.91
CA ALA A 273 -21.71 5.70 -3.61
C ALA A 273 -21.17 6.69 -4.67
N ARG A 274 -19.97 7.26 -4.46
CA ARG A 274 -19.31 8.16 -5.43
C ARG A 274 -18.51 7.43 -6.49
N HIS A 275 -18.26 6.13 -6.31
CA HIS A 275 -17.46 5.30 -7.21
C HIS A 275 -18.23 4.05 -7.68
N PRO A 276 -19.41 4.23 -8.30
CA PRO A 276 -20.27 3.10 -8.72
C PRO A 276 -19.57 2.17 -9.71
N SER A 277 -18.66 2.67 -10.56
CA SER A 277 -17.87 1.87 -11.50
C SER A 277 -16.97 0.84 -10.82
N GLU A 278 -16.43 1.16 -9.64
CA GLU A 278 -15.54 0.26 -8.89
C GLU A 278 -16.33 -0.83 -8.17
N VAL A 279 -17.50 -0.47 -7.64
CA VAL A 279 -18.46 -1.45 -7.11
C VAL A 279 -18.91 -2.40 -8.23
N LEU A 280 -19.15 -1.85 -9.44
CA LEU A 280 -19.48 -2.62 -10.64
C LEU A 280 -18.39 -3.60 -11.05
N GLN A 281 -17.16 -3.11 -11.12
CA GLN A 281 -16.02 -3.95 -11.48
C GLN A 281 -15.78 -5.07 -10.46
N TRP A 282 -15.92 -4.76 -9.17
CA TRP A 282 -15.79 -5.74 -8.09
C TRP A 282 -16.88 -6.82 -8.19
N ALA A 283 -18.14 -6.43 -8.37
CA ALA A 283 -19.27 -7.36 -8.45
C ALA A 283 -19.14 -8.32 -9.64
N ARG A 284 -18.73 -7.83 -10.81
CA ARG A 284 -18.53 -8.66 -12.01
C ARG A 284 -17.44 -9.73 -11.86
N GLY A 285 -16.49 -9.53 -10.95
CA GLY A 285 -15.43 -10.50 -10.64
C GLY A 285 -15.88 -11.64 -9.73
N ARG A 286 -17.15 -11.63 -9.26
CA ARG A 286 -17.69 -12.61 -8.31
C ARG A 286 -18.81 -13.41 -8.97
N ALA A 287 -18.82 -14.73 -8.73
CA ALA A 287 -19.94 -15.59 -9.16
C ALA A 287 -21.22 -15.28 -8.36
N ALA A 288 -21.07 -15.03 -7.05
CA ALA A 288 -22.11 -14.59 -6.14
C ALA A 288 -21.47 -13.83 -4.96
N PRO A 289 -21.76 -12.53 -4.73
CA PRO A 289 -21.52 -11.84 -3.47
C PRO A 289 -22.43 -12.40 -2.36
N GLY A 290 -21.90 -12.53 -1.16
CA GLY A 290 -22.63 -12.93 0.03
C GLY A 290 -23.45 -11.81 0.64
N ALA A 291 -24.19 -12.14 1.70
CA ALA A 291 -25.12 -11.24 2.39
C ALA A 291 -24.48 -9.90 2.82
N GLY A 292 -23.23 -9.94 3.31
CA GLY A 292 -22.54 -8.74 3.79
C GLY A 292 -22.29 -7.71 2.69
N SER A 293 -21.94 -8.16 1.49
CA SER A 293 -21.76 -7.27 0.33
C SER A 293 -23.09 -6.76 -0.20
N LEU A 294 -24.13 -7.59 -0.19
CA LEU A 294 -25.47 -7.17 -0.58
C LEU A 294 -25.99 -6.01 0.29
N GLU A 295 -25.83 -6.14 1.61
CA GLU A 295 -26.18 -5.07 2.55
C GLU A 295 -25.36 -3.80 2.29
N PHE A 296 -24.05 -3.94 2.09
CA PHE A 296 -23.19 -2.81 1.80
C PHE A 296 -23.53 -2.12 0.46
N VAL A 297 -23.86 -2.91 -0.56
CA VAL A 297 -24.30 -2.39 -1.88
C VAL A 297 -25.63 -1.66 -1.74
N ALA A 298 -26.59 -2.21 -0.99
CA ALA A 298 -27.86 -1.54 -0.72
C ALA A 298 -27.66 -0.21 0.02
N ASP A 299 -26.72 -0.15 0.95
CA ASP A 299 -26.36 1.08 1.67
C ASP A 299 -25.71 2.13 0.75
N SER A 300 -24.93 1.70 -0.24
CA SER A 300 -24.08 2.59 -1.06
C SER A 300 -24.61 2.91 -2.46
N SER A 301 -25.60 2.18 -2.98
CA SER A 301 -26.03 2.28 -4.38
C SER A 301 -27.48 2.74 -4.54
N THR A 302 -27.77 3.29 -5.72
CA THR A 302 -29.14 3.46 -6.21
C THR A 302 -29.56 2.24 -7.02
N ILE A 303 -30.87 2.06 -7.23
CA ILE A 303 -31.40 0.98 -8.07
C ILE A 303 -30.78 1.01 -9.48
N SER A 304 -30.73 2.19 -10.11
CA SER A 304 -30.18 2.36 -11.46
C SER A 304 -28.73 1.89 -11.56
N THR A 305 -27.91 2.20 -10.56
CA THR A 305 -26.52 1.72 -10.52
C THR A 305 -26.49 0.20 -10.33
N ALA A 306 -27.32 -0.31 -9.42
CA ALA A 306 -27.30 -1.72 -9.07
C ALA A 306 -27.76 -2.66 -10.18
N MET A 307 -28.61 -2.19 -11.08
CA MET A 307 -29.03 -2.96 -12.27
C MET A 307 -27.86 -3.42 -13.14
N HIS A 308 -26.71 -2.74 -13.08
CA HIS A 308 -25.54 -3.07 -13.88
C HIS A 308 -24.56 -4.03 -13.19
N PHE A 309 -24.79 -4.38 -11.91
CA PHE A 309 -23.87 -5.24 -11.12
C PHE A 309 -23.95 -6.70 -11.54
N ALA A 310 -25.15 -7.24 -11.71
CA ALA A 310 -25.37 -8.64 -12.03
C ALA A 310 -26.69 -8.85 -12.77
N ALA A 311 -26.82 -10.01 -13.42
CA ALA A 311 -28.07 -10.44 -14.03
C ALA A 311 -29.13 -10.73 -12.96
N VAL A 312 -30.40 -10.64 -13.33
CA VAL A 312 -31.53 -10.88 -12.43
C VAL A 312 -31.46 -12.24 -11.73
N ASP A 313 -30.99 -13.28 -12.43
CA ASP A 313 -30.83 -14.63 -11.88
C ASP A 313 -29.86 -14.67 -10.70
N SER A 314 -28.78 -13.88 -10.75
CA SER A 314 -27.82 -13.78 -9.66
C SER A 314 -28.46 -13.15 -8.42
N TRP A 315 -29.19 -12.05 -8.60
CA TRP A 315 -29.89 -11.39 -7.49
C TRP A 315 -30.99 -12.27 -6.89
N LEU A 316 -31.70 -13.02 -7.73
CA LEU A 316 -32.68 -14.02 -7.29
C LEU A 316 -32.02 -15.10 -6.45
N GLN A 317 -30.92 -15.67 -6.94
CA GLN A 317 -30.17 -16.67 -6.18
C GLN A 317 -29.76 -16.13 -4.81
N TRP A 318 -29.26 -14.88 -4.72
CA TRP A 318 -28.88 -14.29 -3.42
C TRP A 318 -30.07 -14.08 -2.49
N ALA A 319 -31.20 -13.63 -3.02
CA ALA A 319 -32.42 -13.43 -2.24
C ALA A 319 -32.91 -14.74 -1.61
N VAL A 320 -32.71 -15.87 -2.31
CA VAL A 320 -33.14 -17.20 -1.86
C VAL A 320 -32.12 -17.84 -0.91
N ASP A 321 -30.84 -17.83 -1.25
CA ASP A 321 -29.79 -18.58 -0.53
C ASP A 321 -29.40 -17.92 0.80
N GLU A 322 -29.23 -16.60 0.81
CA GLU A 322 -28.62 -15.87 1.94
C GLU A 322 -29.64 -15.10 2.79
N SER A 323 -30.80 -14.76 2.21
CA SER A 323 -31.87 -13.96 2.83
C SER A 323 -31.37 -12.66 3.51
N PRO A 324 -31.40 -11.50 2.83
CA PRO A 324 -30.89 -10.25 3.40
C PRO A 324 -31.48 -9.93 4.79
N LYS A 325 -30.64 -9.45 5.72
CA LYS A 325 -31.09 -9.08 7.07
C LYS A 325 -31.61 -7.65 7.12
N SER A 326 -31.06 -6.78 6.28
CA SER A 326 -31.46 -5.36 6.16
C SER A 326 -32.71 -5.20 5.30
N ASP A 327 -33.67 -4.39 5.76
CA ASP A 327 -34.84 -3.99 4.98
C ASP A 327 -34.43 -3.21 3.72
N ARG A 328 -33.38 -2.39 3.81
CA ARG A 328 -32.83 -1.64 2.67
C ARG A 328 -32.35 -2.55 1.55
N ALA A 329 -31.77 -3.70 1.87
CA ALA A 329 -31.39 -4.70 0.87
C ALA A 329 -32.63 -5.30 0.19
N TRP A 330 -33.70 -5.57 0.93
CA TRP A 330 -34.99 -5.96 0.33
C TRP A 330 -35.58 -4.86 -0.56
N GLY A 331 -35.47 -3.60 -0.14
CA GLY A 331 -35.84 -2.43 -0.94
C GLY A 331 -35.10 -2.40 -2.28
N LEU A 332 -33.77 -2.58 -2.24
CA LEU A 332 -32.96 -2.67 -3.46
C LEU A 332 -33.43 -3.80 -4.38
N LEU A 333 -33.59 -5.02 -3.85
CA LEU A 333 -34.00 -6.19 -4.64
C LEU A 333 -35.39 -6.00 -5.29
N PHE A 334 -36.34 -5.42 -4.56
CA PHE A 334 -37.66 -5.10 -5.07
C PHE A 334 -37.59 -4.09 -6.22
N GLY A 335 -36.84 -3.00 -6.00
CA GLY A 335 -36.60 -1.99 -7.01
C GLY A 335 -35.94 -2.52 -8.28
N LEU A 336 -34.93 -3.40 -8.14
CA LEU A 336 -34.29 -4.09 -9.25
C LEU A 336 -35.28 -4.95 -10.02
N ALA A 337 -36.10 -5.74 -9.32
CA ALA A 337 -37.07 -6.62 -9.94
C ALA A 337 -38.14 -5.87 -10.74
N LEU A 338 -38.58 -4.69 -10.29
CA LEU A 338 -39.48 -3.82 -11.04
C LEU A 338 -38.90 -3.34 -12.37
N ASN A 339 -37.57 -3.25 -12.48
CA ASN A 339 -36.89 -2.76 -13.68
C ASN A 339 -36.46 -3.88 -14.65
N TRP A 340 -36.69 -5.15 -14.30
CA TRP A 340 -36.40 -6.29 -15.17
C TRP A 340 -37.65 -6.96 -15.72
N ARG A 341 -37.43 -7.88 -16.66
CA ARG A 341 -38.46 -8.65 -17.37
C ARG A 341 -38.23 -10.15 -17.19
N GLY A 342 -39.25 -10.93 -17.52
CA GLY A 342 -39.19 -12.38 -17.52
C GLY A 342 -39.38 -13.01 -16.14
N GLU A 343 -39.21 -14.33 -16.11
CA GLU A 343 -39.62 -15.18 -14.99
C GLU A 343 -38.75 -14.99 -13.74
N ALA A 344 -37.44 -14.83 -13.91
CA ALA A 344 -36.53 -14.54 -12.80
C ALA A 344 -36.84 -13.21 -12.11
N ALA A 345 -37.23 -12.18 -12.88
CA ALA A 345 -37.66 -10.89 -12.32
C ALA A 345 -38.96 -11.04 -11.52
N ARG A 346 -39.92 -11.83 -12.03
CA ARG A 346 -41.17 -12.15 -11.33
C ARG A 346 -40.90 -12.86 -10.00
N ALA A 347 -40.04 -13.87 -10.00
CA ALA A 347 -39.65 -14.59 -8.79
C ALA A 347 -38.94 -13.68 -7.78
N LEU A 348 -37.99 -12.85 -8.22
CA LEU A 348 -37.29 -11.90 -7.35
C LEU A 348 -38.27 -10.86 -6.77
N LEU A 349 -39.21 -10.38 -7.58
CA LEU A 349 -40.26 -9.48 -7.14
C LEU A 349 -41.15 -10.14 -6.09
N ALA A 350 -41.53 -11.41 -6.25
CA ALA A 350 -42.34 -12.13 -5.29
C ALA A 350 -41.65 -12.28 -3.92
N HIS A 351 -40.37 -12.69 -3.93
CA HIS A 351 -39.56 -12.83 -2.72
C HIS A 351 -39.42 -11.50 -1.97
N SER A 352 -39.01 -10.45 -2.68
CA SER A 352 -38.80 -9.13 -2.09
C SER A 352 -40.09 -8.44 -1.67
N PHE A 353 -41.18 -8.57 -2.45
CA PHE A 353 -42.50 -8.05 -2.13
C PHE A 353 -43.02 -8.61 -0.80
N ARG A 354 -43.00 -9.94 -0.63
CA ARG A 354 -43.49 -10.59 0.60
C ARG A 354 -42.84 -9.97 1.84
N ARG A 355 -41.52 -9.80 1.80
CA ARG A 355 -40.77 -9.26 2.92
C ARG A 355 -41.05 -7.78 3.16
N LEU A 356 -41.02 -6.96 2.11
CA LEU A 356 -41.27 -5.51 2.23
C LEU A 356 -42.70 -5.20 2.65
N HIS A 357 -43.68 -5.94 2.12
CA HIS A 357 -45.09 -5.76 2.47
C HIS A 357 -45.34 -6.10 3.94
N ASP A 358 -44.78 -7.18 4.47
CA ASP A 358 -44.88 -7.53 5.90
C ASP A 358 -44.23 -6.44 6.78
N LEU A 359 -43.05 -5.94 6.40
CA LEU A 359 -42.39 -4.83 7.11
C LEU A 359 -43.22 -3.53 7.06
N ALA A 360 -43.79 -3.20 5.90
CA ALA A 360 -44.63 -2.01 5.75
C ALA A 360 -45.92 -2.12 6.57
N ALA A 361 -46.58 -3.28 6.57
CA ALA A 361 -47.82 -3.53 7.32
C ALA A 361 -47.64 -3.38 8.83
N ARG A 362 -46.44 -3.69 9.35
CA ARG A 362 -46.06 -3.52 10.76
C ARG A 362 -45.47 -2.15 11.08
N SER A 363 -45.39 -1.25 10.08
CA SER A 363 -44.68 0.03 10.18
C SER A 363 -43.21 -0.10 10.58
N TRP A 364 -42.56 -1.19 10.19
CA TRP A 364 -41.13 -1.49 10.43
C TRP A 364 -40.23 -1.20 9.24
N LEU A 365 -40.81 -0.91 8.06
CA LEU A 365 -40.05 -0.52 6.88
C LEU A 365 -39.45 0.87 7.09
N SER A 366 -38.12 0.98 7.12
CA SER A 366 -37.42 2.24 7.35
C SER A 366 -37.63 3.23 6.20
N ASP A 367 -37.61 4.53 6.52
CA ASP A 367 -37.65 5.60 5.50
C ASP A 367 -36.48 5.51 4.52
N ARG A 368 -35.32 5.07 5.01
CA ARG A 368 -34.14 4.81 4.16
C ARG A 368 -34.43 3.71 3.14
N SER A 369 -35.04 2.60 3.55
CA SER A 369 -35.42 1.55 2.61
C SER A 369 -36.52 2.03 1.65
N TRP A 370 -37.51 2.77 2.16
CA TRP A 370 -38.58 3.32 1.34
C TRP A 370 -38.06 4.27 0.27
N SER A 371 -37.14 5.18 0.63
CA SER A 371 -36.58 6.16 -0.29
C SER A 371 -35.83 5.54 -1.48
N LEU A 372 -35.42 4.26 -1.40
CA LEU A 372 -34.85 3.56 -2.55
C LEU A 372 -35.91 3.27 -3.62
N ILE A 373 -37.12 2.94 -3.21
CA ILE A 373 -38.19 2.43 -4.08
C ILE A 373 -39.33 3.42 -4.29
N ASP A 374 -39.35 4.54 -3.57
CA ASP A 374 -40.44 5.52 -3.60
C ASP A 374 -40.73 6.01 -5.02
N ASP A 375 -39.69 6.33 -5.78
CA ASP A 375 -39.79 6.77 -7.18
C ASP A 375 -40.13 5.63 -8.16
N GLN A 376 -40.10 4.38 -7.71
CA GLN A 376 -40.37 3.19 -8.54
C GLN A 376 -41.80 2.66 -8.34
N VAL A 377 -42.47 3.06 -7.27
CA VAL A 377 -43.84 2.63 -6.97
C VAL A 377 -44.82 3.77 -7.31
N PRO A 378 -46.03 3.46 -7.80
CA PRO A 378 -46.95 4.48 -8.28
C PRO A 378 -47.38 5.44 -7.16
N HIS A 379 -47.54 6.71 -7.51
CA HIS A 379 -48.28 7.67 -6.68
C HIS A 379 -49.78 7.35 -6.76
N ILE A 380 -50.43 7.30 -5.60
CA ILE A 380 -51.85 6.97 -5.44
C ILE A 380 -52.68 8.17 -4.98
N GLY A 381 -52.06 9.35 -4.92
CA GLY A 381 -52.67 10.64 -4.68
C GLY A 381 -52.28 11.21 -3.32
N VAL A 382 -52.37 12.53 -3.18
CA VAL A 382 -51.84 13.29 -2.03
C VAL A 382 -52.35 12.76 -0.67
N PHE A 383 -53.59 12.26 -0.60
CA PHE A 383 -54.20 11.76 0.63
C PHE A 383 -53.84 10.32 0.98
N TRP A 384 -53.31 9.54 0.04
CA TRP A 384 -53.08 8.10 0.21
C TRP A 384 -51.63 7.70 0.00
N ASP A 385 -50.75 8.60 -0.48
CA ASP A 385 -49.34 8.30 -0.75
C ASP A 385 -48.55 7.80 0.48
N TRP A 386 -49.10 7.98 1.69
CA TRP A 386 -48.59 7.43 2.94
C TRP A 386 -48.78 5.91 3.08
N ASP A 387 -49.74 5.29 2.37
CA ASP A 387 -50.00 3.85 2.41
C ASP A 387 -48.99 3.09 1.55
N ARG A 388 -47.85 2.77 2.18
CA ARG A 388 -46.77 1.99 1.57
C ARG A 388 -47.22 0.62 1.10
N CYS A 389 -48.15 -0.04 1.81
CA CYS A 389 -48.62 -1.36 1.44
C CYS A 389 -49.42 -1.31 0.13
N GLU A 390 -50.31 -0.32 -0.01
CA GLU A 390 -51.07 -0.13 -1.24
C GLU A 390 -50.17 0.22 -2.42
N ARG A 391 -49.17 1.09 -2.23
CA ARG A 391 -48.21 1.44 -3.29
C ARG A 391 -47.38 0.23 -3.73
N LEU A 392 -46.93 -0.61 -2.79
CA LEU A 392 -46.25 -1.87 -3.11
C LEU A 392 -47.15 -2.82 -3.91
N ARG A 393 -48.42 -3.00 -3.50
CA ARG A 393 -49.39 -3.84 -4.23
C ARG A 393 -49.62 -3.31 -5.66
N ARG A 394 -49.84 -2.01 -5.83
CA ARG A 394 -50.04 -1.41 -7.16
C ARG A 394 -48.81 -1.50 -8.04
N ALA A 395 -47.61 -1.42 -7.48
CA ALA A 395 -46.38 -1.65 -8.24
C ALA A 395 -46.33 -3.08 -8.81
N VAL A 396 -46.63 -4.09 -7.97
CA VAL A 396 -46.71 -5.49 -8.41
C VAL A 396 -47.78 -5.68 -9.49
N THR A 397 -49.01 -5.24 -9.25
CA THR A 397 -50.11 -5.46 -10.21
C THR A 397 -49.89 -4.70 -11.52
N SER A 398 -49.32 -3.49 -11.47
CA SER A 398 -48.89 -2.77 -12.68
C SER A 398 -47.85 -3.55 -13.47
N LYS A 399 -46.86 -4.13 -12.78
CA LYS A 399 -45.81 -4.93 -13.42
C LYS A 399 -46.37 -6.19 -14.10
N PHE A 400 -47.33 -6.88 -13.48
CA PHE A 400 -48.03 -8.01 -14.09
C PHE A 400 -48.73 -7.64 -15.40
N VAL A 401 -49.42 -6.48 -15.42
CA VAL A 401 -50.12 -6.00 -16.62
C VAL A 401 -49.13 -5.57 -17.71
N GLU A 402 -48.08 -4.83 -17.34
CA GLU A 402 -47.05 -4.34 -18.25
C GLU A 402 -46.31 -5.49 -18.97
N GLU A 403 -45.84 -6.46 -18.18
CA GLU A 403 -45.05 -7.59 -18.68
C GLU A 403 -45.92 -8.75 -19.20
N LYS A 404 -47.24 -8.65 -19.06
CA LYS A 404 -48.22 -9.69 -19.44
C LYS A 404 -47.88 -11.06 -18.84
N TRP A 405 -47.45 -11.07 -17.58
CA TRP A 405 -47.20 -12.33 -16.84
C TRP A 405 -48.49 -13.15 -16.72
N ASP A 406 -48.36 -14.45 -16.48
CA ASP A 406 -49.51 -15.33 -16.26
C ASP A 406 -50.22 -14.95 -14.93
N PRO A 407 -51.54 -14.66 -14.93
CA PRO A 407 -52.30 -14.42 -13.70
C PRO A 407 -52.17 -15.54 -12.66
N ALA A 408 -51.94 -16.79 -13.06
CA ALA A 408 -51.69 -17.90 -12.15
C ALA A 408 -50.47 -17.67 -11.25
N GLY A 409 -49.46 -16.93 -11.75
CA GLY A 409 -48.26 -16.56 -11.01
C GLY A 409 -48.50 -15.60 -9.84
N LEU A 410 -49.71 -15.04 -9.70
CA LEU A 410 -50.05 -14.21 -8.55
C LEU A 410 -50.01 -14.98 -7.22
N VAL A 411 -50.15 -16.32 -7.28
CA VAL A 411 -50.08 -17.20 -6.10
C VAL A 411 -48.76 -17.05 -5.32
N ASP A 412 -47.67 -16.73 -6.01
CA ASP A 412 -46.35 -16.57 -5.38
C ASP A 412 -46.31 -15.34 -4.44
N PHE A 413 -47.15 -14.34 -4.73
CA PHE A 413 -47.30 -13.11 -3.95
C PHE A 413 -48.35 -13.24 -2.84
N ALA A 414 -49.34 -14.11 -3.01
CA ALA A 414 -50.49 -14.32 -2.13
C ALA A 414 -50.17 -15.23 -0.91
N TYR A 415 -49.31 -14.75 0.00
CA TYR A 415 -48.93 -15.52 1.20
C TYR A 415 -49.99 -15.56 2.31
N SER A 416 -51.12 -14.88 2.12
CA SER A 416 -52.31 -14.95 2.96
C SER A 416 -53.55 -14.65 2.12
N SER A 417 -54.73 -15.09 2.58
CA SER A 417 -56.00 -14.79 1.92
C SER A 417 -56.32 -13.29 1.89
N GLU A 418 -55.84 -12.55 2.89
CA GLU A 418 -55.96 -11.10 2.94
C GLU A 418 -55.13 -10.43 1.84
N VAL A 419 -53.86 -10.83 1.70
CA VAL A 419 -52.99 -10.27 0.66
C VAL A 419 -53.46 -10.63 -0.75
N ASP A 420 -54.00 -11.84 -0.97
CA ASP A 420 -54.62 -12.21 -2.27
C ASP A 420 -55.81 -11.30 -2.62
N ARG A 421 -56.69 -11.06 -1.64
CA ARG A 421 -57.84 -10.17 -1.80
C ARG A 421 -57.38 -8.74 -2.12
N ASP A 422 -56.38 -8.25 -1.39
CA ASP A 422 -55.90 -6.87 -1.53
C ASP A 422 -55.14 -6.67 -2.86
N LEU A 423 -54.36 -7.67 -3.31
CA LEU A 423 -53.75 -7.66 -4.65
C LEU A 423 -54.83 -7.68 -5.74
N THR A 424 -55.87 -8.49 -5.58
CA THR A 424 -57.02 -8.53 -6.51
C THR A 424 -57.75 -7.19 -6.55
N ALA A 425 -57.89 -6.51 -5.41
CA ALA A 425 -58.43 -5.16 -5.35
C ALA A 425 -57.52 -4.15 -6.07
N ALA A 426 -56.20 -4.20 -5.85
CA ALA A 426 -55.23 -3.30 -6.48
C ALA A 426 -55.23 -3.41 -8.02
N PHE A 427 -55.48 -4.58 -8.60
CA PHE A 427 -55.66 -4.74 -10.05
C PHE A 427 -56.84 -3.92 -10.61
N ARG A 428 -57.87 -3.64 -9.80
CA ARG A 428 -59.04 -2.86 -10.27
C ARG A 428 -58.71 -1.38 -10.44
N GLU A 429 -57.65 -0.92 -9.76
CA GLU A 429 -57.15 0.45 -9.76
C GLU A 429 -56.08 0.70 -10.82
N VAL A 430 -55.48 -0.36 -11.37
CA VAL A 430 -54.47 -0.30 -12.43
C VAL A 430 -55.13 -0.32 -13.81
N LYS A 431 -54.62 0.50 -14.74
CA LYS A 431 -55.07 0.52 -16.14
C LYS A 431 -54.97 -0.89 -16.74
N SER A 432 -56.07 -1.37 -17.35
CA SER A 432 -56.20 -2.73 -17.91
C SER A 432 -56.15 -3.89 -16.90
N GLY A 433 -56.07 -3.62 -15.59
CA GLY A 433 -55.98 -4.69 -14.59
C GLY A 433 -57.28 -5.50 -14.44
N ARG A 434 -58.46 -4.87 -14.64
CA ARG A 434 -59.74 -5.62 -14.68
C ARG A 434 -59.82 -6.61 -15.83
N GLU A 435 -59.27 -6.27 -16.99
CA GLU A 435 -59.22 -7.17 -18.15
C GLU A 435 -58.21 -8.30 -17.94
N PHE A 436 -57.09 -7.97 -17.30
CA PHE A 436 -56.09 -8.94 -16.90
C PHE A 436 -56.68 -10.00 -15.95
N LEU A 437 -57.43 -9.59 -14.93
CA LEU A 437 -58.06 -10.50 -13.97
C LEU A 437 -59.10 -11.45 -14.58
N LYS A 438 -59.74 -11.10 -15.71
CA LYS A 438 -60.70 -12.00 -16.38
C LYS A 438 -60.04 -13.25 -16.98
N LYS A 439 -58.71 -13.28 -17.06
CA LYS A 439 -57.91 -14.41 -17.54
C LYS A 439 -57.45 -15.34 -16.42
N ARG A 440 -57.62 -14.94 -15.16
CA ARG A 440 -57.44 -15.77 -13.97
C ARG A 440 -58.71 -16.59 -13.76
#